data_AF-A0A660Q052-F1
#
_entry.id   AF-A0A660Q052-F1
#
_cell.length_a   1.000
_cell.length_b   1.000
_cell.length_c   1.000
_cell.angle_alpha   90.00
_cell.angle_beta   90.00
_cell.angle_gamma   90.00
#
_symmetry.space_group_name_H-M   'P 1'
#
loop_
_entity.id
_entity.type
_entity.pdbx_description
1 polymer ?
#
loop_
_entity_poly.entity_id
_entity_poly.type
_entity_poly.pdbx_seq_one_letter_code
_entity_poly.pdbx_strand_id
1 'polypeptide(L)'
;MKTLIVLSALFALPLGSLHAQEYSPPYEYSTSSAPSTVTYFNFDITDSLYYDPAAVNELIYRDQPETAWNSADMNEAYQACSTFTYSGSISYQPPSNMLEWYFRSENDTVVVSQSPKNNDDLFPVPVYLMADLGADAIGDVEGGGSHLDITHCYGSYSDSKLYFRLDNNGGGFPTSGGLFTYYLYSVGMINPSSTDSVAYILLYANNPLYSTGLYIMDMTDSSLTNIGSVTTNISGNSLSMSCNIADLTAQPEWPEWPPEAGFVGVAPVTTTATITDMSTNDVGKSGLFIPSSYLLDFAGANTIPVLTDQNVSYDNTGLVTTEITYTDAENNLAVLRSLHFESIQYDMLACEKDYENGALFSTSLTVTEDDWYRYYFEFSDGVETVSTLVDSIYIELVPPTCCIPPSVGDLDQSGGDLGFNYDGADLSMMINGLFIDPTNGWDGICLDEADIDFSSERPVTDPLTVDGADLSILIDALFVDPSHFLKNCDGTDNW
;
A
#
# COMPACT_ATOMS: atom_id res chain seq x y z
N MET A 1 -4.51 22.02 -32.72
CA MET A 1 -5.49 22.35 -31.65
C MET A 1 -6.21 21.12 -31.07
N LYS A 2 -6.36 19.99 -31.79
CA LYS A 2 -6.92 18.73 -31.22
C LYS A 2 -5.88 17.78 -30.61
N THR A 3 -4.59 18.04 -30.82
CA THR A 3 -3.50 17.08 -30.66
C THR A 3 -2.88 17.04 -29.27
N LEU A 4 -2.93 18.15 -28.53
CA LEU A 4 -2.37 18.23 -27.17
C LEU A 4 -3.33 17.76 -26.08
N ILE A 5 -4.58 17.50 -26.45
CA ILE A 5 -5.59 16.83 -25.62
C ILE A 5 -5.15 15.38 -25.29
N VAL A 6 -4.25 14.81 -26.10
CA VAL A 6 -3.73 13.45 -25.94
C VAL A 6 -2.69 13.38 -24.82
N LEU A 7 -1.75 14.35 -24.69
CA LEU A 7 -0.88 14.42 -23.51
C LEU A 7 -1.70 14.63 -22.22
N SER A 8 -2.73 15.49 -22.24
CA SER A 8 -3.61 15.70 -21.06
C SER A 8 -4.47 14.48 -20.72
N ALA A 9 -4.78 13.59 -21.67
CA ALA A 9 -5.50 12.34 -21.43
C ALA A 9 -4.58 11.17 -21.03
N LEU A 10 -3.33 11.14 -21.50
CA LEU A 10 -2.33 10.10 -21.17
C LEU A 10 -1.80 10.20 -19.74
N PHE A 11 -1.78 11.40 -19.16
CA PHE A 11 -1.47 11.59 -17.74
C PHE A 11 -2.69 11.46 -16.82
N ALA A 12 -3.91 11.27 -17.36
CA ALA A 12 -5.15 11.13 -16.60
C ALA A 12 -5.52 9.67 -16.25
N LEU A 13 -4.70 8.69 -16.63
CA LEU A 13 -4.91 7.26 -16.40
C LEU A 13 -3.72 6.70 -15.61
N PRO A 14 -3.52 7.13 -14.35
CA PRO A 14 -4.44 6.79 -13.26
C PRO A 14 -4.85 7.98 -12.36
N LEU A 15 -4.46 9.22 -12.67
CA LEU A 15 -4.71 10.40 -11.81
C LEU A 15 -6.14 10.92 -11.94
N GLY A 16 -7.09 10.14 -11.42
CA GLY A 16 -8.49 10.49 -11.34
C GLY A 16 -8.71 11.69 -10.42
N SER A 17 -9.17 12.79 -11.02
CA SER A 17 -9.71 14.02 -10.40
C SER A 17 -8.69 15.13 -10.08
N LEU A 18 -8.89 16.26 -10.77
CA LEU A 18 -8.24 17.56 -10.52
C LEU A 18 -8.75 18.19 -9.21
N HIS A 19 -8.35 17.62 -8.08
CA HIS A 19 -8.30 18.29 -6.77
C HIS A 19 -6.96 17.92 -6.12
N ALA A 20 -6.47 18.74 -5.20
CA ALA A 20 -5.20 18.52 -4.50
C ALA A 20 -5.21 17.13 -3.84
N GLN A 21 -4.52 16.18 -4.46
CA GLN A 21 -4.23 14.88 -3.90
C GLN A 21 -2.71 14.85 -3.70
N GLU A 22 -2.28 14.74 -2.45
CA GLU A 22 -0.91 14.32 -2.16
C GLU A 22 -0.80 12.88 -2.66
N TYR A 23 0.02 12.65 -3.68
CA TYR A 23 0.29 11.30 -4.17
C TYR A 23 1.37 10.68 -3.30
N SER A 24 1.05 9.55 -2.68
CA SER A 24 2.06 8.72 -2.02
C SER A 24 3.01 8.12 -3.07
N PRO A 25 4.27 7.85 -2.70
CA PRO A 25 5.18 7.07 -3.53
C PRO A 25 4.56 5.71 -3.93
N PRO A 26 4.78 5.23 -5.17
CA PRO A 26 4.26 3.94 -5.60
C PRO A 26 4.79 2.74 -4.80
N TYR A 27 6.02 2.88 -4.29
CA TYR A 27 6.66 1.91 -3.41
C TYR A 27 7.01 2.57 -2.09
N GLU A 28 6.60 1.94 -1.01
CA GLU A 28 7.04 2.27 0.34
C GLU A 28 7.79 1.08 0.95
N TYR A 29 8.56 1.35 2.00
CA TYR A 29 9.26 0.32 2.78
C TYR A 29 10.01 -0.71 1.92
N SER A 30 10.74 -0.23 0.91
CA SER A 30 11.65 -1.06 0.11
C SER A 30 12.80 -1.53 1.00
N THR A 31 12.74 -2.78 1.49
CA THR A 31 13.74 -3.29 2.43
C THR A 31 14.21 -4.70 2.05
N SER A 32 15.31 -5.12 2.67
CA SER A 32 15.84 -6.48 2.59
C SER A 32 15.93 -7.10 3.98
N SER A 33 16.04 -8.42 4.04
CA SER A 33 16.48 -9.11 5.25
C SER A 33 17.96 -8.81 5.51
N ALA A 34 18.43 -9.22 6.68
CA ALA A 34 19.85 -9.30 6.95
C ALA A 34 20.54 -10.14 5.84
N PRO A 35 21.72 -9.71 5.34
CA PRO A 35 22.43 -10.43 4.28
C PRO A 35 22.75 -11.87 4.69
N SER A 36 22.28 -12.85 3.92
CA SER A 36 22.52 -14.26 4.19
C SER A 36 22.68 -15.06 2.88
N THR A 37 22.81 -16.39 2.96
CA THR A 37 22.79 -17.23 1.74
C THR A 37 21.46 -17.11 0.98
N VAL A 38 20.36 -16.88 1.70
CA VAL A 38 19.05 -16.56 1.15
C VAL A 38 18.64 -15.20 1.69
N THR A 39 18.67 -14.19 0.83
CA THR A 39 18.26 -12.83 1.20
C THR A 39 16.83 -12.60 0.72
N TYR A 40 15.98 -12.10 1.61
CA TYR A 40 14.60 -11.75 1.32
C TYR A 40 14.50 -10.26 1.05
N PHE A 41 13.51 -9.88 0.25
CA PHE A 41 13.22 -8.51 -0.10
C PHE A 41 11.73 -8.28 0.03
N ASN A 42 11.34 -7.05 0.35
CA ASN A 42 9.95 -6.62 0.25
C ASN A 42 9.85 -5.17 -0.22
N PHE A 43 8.66 -4.85 -0.73
CA PHE A 43 8.17 -3.49 -0.82
C PHE A 43 6.67 -3.50 -0.60
N ASP A 44 6.15 -2.32 -0.28
CA ASP A 44 4.75 -2.09 -0.03
C ASP A 44 4.13 -1.23 -1.12
N ILE A 45 2.89 -1.57 -1.45
CA ILE A 45 1.97 -0.70 -2.17
C ILE A 45 0.87 -0.32 -1.17
N THR A 46 0.87 0.94 -0.74
CA THR A 46 -0.05 1.45 0.30
C THR A 46 -1.27 2.19 -0.25
N ASP A 47 -1.20 2.62 -1.52
CA ASP A 47 -2.32 3.23 -2.23
C ASP A 47 -2.92 2.24 -3.27
N SER A 48 -4.23 2.04 -3.16
CA SER A 48 -5.03 1.29 -4.14
C SER A 48 -4.89 1.79 -5.58
N LEU A 49 -4.45 3.04 -5.78
CA LEU A 49 -4.18 3.61 -7.11
C LEU A 49 -3.11 2.82 -7.88
N TYR A 50 -2.11 2.31 -7.17
CA TYR A 50 -0.99 1.59 -7.76
C TYR A 50 -1.14 0.08 -7.64
N TYR A 51 -2.12 -0.40 -6.87
CA TYR A 51 -2.41 -1.82 -6.76
C TYR A 51 -3.09 -2.32 -8.02
N ASP A 52 -2.40 -3.22 -8.73
CA ASP A 52 -2.96 -3.98 -9.83
C ASP A 52 -2.60 -5.46 -9.66
N PRO A 53 -3.58 -6.35 -9.43
CA PRO A 53 -3.31 -7.78 -9.26
C PRO A 53 -2.79 -8.46 -10.53
N ALA A 54 -2.88 -7.80 -11.69
CA ALA A 54 -2.32 -8.28 -12.95
C ALA A 54 -0.88 -7.79 -13.20
N ALA A 55 -0.35 -6.89 -12.36
CA ALA A 55 1.01 -6.40 -12.50
C ALA A 55 2.02 -7.51 -12.20
N VAL A 56 3.05 -7.59 -13.03
CA VAL A 56 4.25 -8.38 -12.76
C VAL A 56 5.17 -7.54 -11.90
N ASN A 57 5.58 -8.08 -10.74
CA ASN A 57 6.46 -7.41 -9.79
C ASN A 57 7.80 -8.14 -9.75
N GLU A 58 8.90 -7.40 -9.87
CA GLU A 58 10.25 -7.95 -9.96
C GLU A 58 11.22 -7.20 -9.04
N LEU A 59 12.09 -7.97 -8.40
CA LEU A 59 13.36 -7.48 -7.87
C LEU A 59 14.38 -7.51 -8.99
N ILE A 60 15.01 -6.38 -9.26
CA ILE A 60 16.13 -6.27 -10.19
C ILE A 60 17.42 -6.13 -9.38
N TYR A 61 18.42 -6.97 -9.63
CA TYR A 61 19.63 -7.01 -8.80
C TYR A 61 20.90 -7.38 -9.58
N ARG A 62 22.05 -6.96 -9.05
CA ARG A 62 23.38 -7.32 -9.56
C ARG A 62 24.45 -7.28 -8.49
N ASP A 63 25.53 -8.01 -8.73
CA ASP A 63 26.78 -7.83 -7.98
C ASP A 63 27.52 -6.60 -8.48
N GLN A 64 28.07 -5.79 -7.60
CA GLN A 64 28.96 -4.68 -7.99
C GLN A 64 30.39 -5.22 -8.21
N PRO A 65 31.09 -4.89 -9.31
CA PRO A 65 30.78 -3.88 -10.32
C PRO A 65 30.25 -4.49 -11.64
N GLU A 66 29.54 -5.60 -11.60
CA GLU A 66 28.99 -6.22 -12.80
C GLU A 66 28.01 -5.26 -13.50
N THR A 67 27.93 -5.37 -14.83
CA THR A 67 27.08 -4.50 -15.66
C THR A 67 25.81 -5.20 -16.15
N ALA A 68 25.57 -6.44 -15.74
CA ALA A 68 24.40 -7.21 -16.11
C ALA A 68 23.42 -7.28 -14.94
N TRP A 69 22.15 -7.00 -15.21
CA TRP A 69 21.07 -7.15 -14.25
C TRP A 69 20.46 -8.55 -14.33
N ASN A 70 20.09 -9.08 -13.18
CA ASN A 70 19.24 -10.26 -13.04
C ASN A 70 17.89 -9.83 -12.46
N SER A 71 16.87 -10.66 -12.60
CA SER A 71 15.58 -10.45 -11.96
C SER A 71 15.11 -11.66 -11.15
N ALA A 72 14.26 -11.40 -10.17
CA ALA A 72 13.53 -12.41 -9.40
C ALA A 72 12.09 -11.95 -9.19
N ASP A 73 11.15 -12.90 -9.26
CA ASP A 73 9.72 -12.61 -9.08
C ASP A 73 9.41 -12.20 -7.64
N MET A 74 8.56 -11.18 -7.50
CA MET A 74 8.01 -10.70 -6.24
C MET A 74 6.51 -11.03 -6.20
N ASN A 75 6.06 -11.72 -5.15
CA ASN A 75 4.67 -12.16 -5.02
C ASN A 75 4.01 -11.49 -3.82
N GLU A 76 2.70 -11.29 -3.87
CA GLU A 76 1.95 -10.79 -2.72
C GLU A 76 2.14 -11.76 -1.54
N ALA A 77 2.72 -11.26 -0.46
CA ALA A 77 2.98 -12.03 0.76
C ALA A 77 1.81 -11.93 1.73
N TYR A 78 1.28 -10.72 1.92
CA TYR A 78 0.09 -10.47 2.74
C TYR A 78 -0.45 -9.06 2.53
N GLN A 79 -1.69 -8.87 2.97
CA GLN A 79 -2.34 -7.58 3.08
C GLN A 79 -2.61 -7.25 4.55
N ALA A 80 -2.31 -6.03 4.98
CA ALA A 80 -2.61 -5.52 6.31
C ALA A 80 -3.05 -4.06 6.21
N CYS A 81 -4.13 -3.67 6.91
CA CYS A 81 -4.77 -2.38 6.70
C CYS A 81 -5.10 -2.16 5.20
N SER A 82 -4.59 -1.08 4.60
CA SER A 82 -4.65 -0.79 3.16
C SER A 82 -3.36 -1.14 2.41
N THR A 83 -2.39 -1.77 3.08
CA THR A 83 -1.05 -2.05 2.54
C THR A 83 -0.97 -3.45 1.97
N PHE A 84 -0.55 -3.56 0.70
CA PHE A 84 -0.20 -4.82 0.05
C PHE A 84 1.31 -5.02 0.08
N THR A 85 1.77 -6.08 0.73
CA THR A 85 3.20 -6.39 0.86
C THR A 85 3.60 -7.40 -0.20
N TYR A 86 4.57 -7.07 -1.04
CA TYR A 86 5.17 -8.00 -2.00
C TYR A 86 6.51 -8.48 -1.49
N SER A 87 6.78 -9.78 -1.61
CA SER A 87 8.05 -10.37 -1.16
C SER A 87 8.60 -11.39 -2.15
N GLY A 88 9.93 -11.50 -2.15
CA GLY A 88 10.69 -12.46 -2.91
C GLY A 88 12.03 -12.71 -2.22
N SER A 89 12.79 -13.66 -2.76
CA SER A 89 14.13 -13.95 -2.25
C SER A 89 15.07 -14.35 -3.36
N ILE A 90 16.37 -14.16 -3.11
CA ILE A 90 17.43 -14.66 -3.98
C ILE A 90 18.33 -15.59 -3.15
N SER A 91 18.74 -16.69 -3.77
CA SER A 91 19.80 -17.56 -3.23
C SER A 91 21.13 -17.17 -3.87
N TYR A 92 21.60 -15.96 -3.56
CA TYR A 92 22.78 -15.37 -4.20
C TYR A 92 23.62 -14.59 -3.18
N GLN A 93 24.88 -15.01 -3.04
CA GLN A 93 25.88 -14.25 -2.29
C GLN A 93 26.82 -13.58 -3.30
N PRO A 94 26.82 -12.23 -3.40
CA PRO A 94 27.68 -11.52 -4.33
C PRO A 94 29.15 -11.76 -4.01
N PRO A 95 29.99 -12.21 -4.97
CA PRO A 95 31.43 -12.31 -4.79
C PRO A 95 32.11 -11.02 -4.29
N SER A 96 31.58 -9.84 -4.62
CA SER A 96 32.12 -8.57 -4.13
C SER A 96 31.69 -8.21 -2.70
N ASN A 97 30.72 -8.93 -2.15
CA ASN A 97 29.93 -8.60 -0.96
C ASN A 97 29.00 -7.38 -1.11
N MET A 98 28.83 -6.82 -2.31
CA MET A 98 27.99 -5.66 -2.53
C MET A 98 26.93 -5.97 -3.60
N LEU A 99 25.68 -6.05 -3.18
CA LEU A 99 24.55 -6.22 -4.08
C LEU A 99 23.89 -4.85 -4.30
N GLU A 100 23.71 -4.46 -5.55
CA GLU A 100 22.81 -3.36 -5.89
C GLU A 100 21.48 -3.92 -6.35
N TRP A 101 20.38 -3.32 -5.90
CA TRP A 101 19.04 -3.78 -6.21
C TRP A 101 18.01 -2.66 -6.21
N TYR A 102 16.90 -2.91 -6.89
CA TYR A 102 15.73 -2.03 -6.93
C TYR A 102 14.49 -2.80 -7.40
N PHE A 103 13.29 -2.23 -7.24
CA PHE A 103 12.04 -2.85 -7.66
C PHE A 103 11.49 -2.27 -8.96
N ARG A 104 10.77 -3.14 -9.68
CA ARG A 104 10.04 -2.80 -10.90
C ARG A 104 8.71 -3.53 -10.93
N SER A 105 7.67 -2.83 -11.33
CA SER A 105 6.32 -3.37 -11.53
C SER A 105 5.85 -2.96 -12.92
N GLU A 106 5.21 -3.87 -13.63
CA GLU A 106 4.68 -3.60 -14.96
C GLU A 106 3.32 -4.25 -15.14
N ASN A 107 2.38 -3.47 -15.69
CA ASN A 107 1.16 -4.00 -16.29
C ASN A 107 1.08 -3.59 -17.78
N ASP A 108 -0.08 -3.84 -18.40
CA ASP A 108 -0.30 -3.52 -19.81
C ASP A 108 -0.17 -2.02 -20.13
N THR A 109 -0.39 -1.14 -19.14
CA THR A 109 -0.54 0.31 -19.34
C THR A 109 0.61 1.15 -18.78
N VAL A 110 1.25 0.71 -17.69
CA VAL A 110 2.24 1.51 -16.97
C VAL A 110 3.38 0.63 -16.46
N VAL A 111 4.57 1.21 -16.44
CA VAL A 111 5.72 0.66 -15.72
C VAL A 111 6.04 1.55 -14.52
N VAL A 112 6.16 0.97 -13.34
CA VAL A 112 6.70 1.64 -12.17
C VAL A 112 8.11 1.09 -11.97
N SER A 113 9.12 1.95 -11.95
CA SER A 113 10.49 1.50 -11.79
C SER A 113 11.30 2.46 -10.94
N GLN A 114 11.94 1.88 -9.93
CA GLN A 114 13.13 2.44 -9.33
C GLN A 114 14.30 2.40 -10.34
N SER A 115 15.40 3.11 -10.05
CA SER A 115 16.49 3.30 -11.01
C SER A 115 17.86 3.32 -10.34
N PRO A 116 18.87 2.64 -10.91
CA PRO A 116 20.25 2.85 -10.53
C PRO A 116 20.67 4.30 -10.80
N LYS A 117 21.62 4.80 -10.00
CA LYS A 117 22.12 6.17 -10.08
C LYS A 117 23.35 6.28 -10.99
N ASN A 118 23.32 7.20 -11.95
CA ASN A 118 24.47 7.57 -12.79
C ASN A 118 25.38 8.59 -12.08
N ASN A 119 26.12 8.12 -11.06
CA ASN A 119 26.93 8.97 -10.19
C ASN A 119 27.98 9.84 -10.94
N ASP A 120 28.52 9.34 -12.06
CA ASP A 120 29.62 9.99 -12.78
C ASP A 120 29.16 10.86 -13.97
N ASP A 121 27.85 11.13 -14.09
CA ASP A 121 27.29 11.92 -15.20
C ASP A 121 27.69 11.41 -16.61
N LEU A 122 27.79 10.08 -16.77
CA LEU A 122 28.18 9.46 -18.03
C LEU A 122 27.14 9.74 -19.13
N PHE A 123 27.59 10.11 -20.32
CA PHE A 123 26.72 10.35 -21.49
C PHE A 123 27.35 9.89 -22.82
N PRO A 124 26.66 9.08 -23.65
CA PRO A 124 25.37 8.45 -23.38
C PRO A 124 25.44 7.52 -22.16
N VAL A 125 24.35 7.43 -21.41
CA VAL A 125 24.31 6.63 -20.18
C VAL A 125 24.46 5.14 -20.56
N PRO A 126 25.39 4.40 -19.93
CA PRO A 126 25.45 2.95 -20.10
C PRO A 126 24.14 2.27 -19.67
N VAL A 127 23.73 1.22 -20.38
CA VAL A 127 22.45 0.50 -20.12
C VAL A 127 22.32 0.05 -18.67
N TYR A 128 23.42 -0.36 -18.05
CA TYR A 128 23.44 -0.82 -16.67
C TYR A 128 23.18 0.28 -15.63
N LEU A 129 23.15 1.54 -16.04
CA LEU A 129 22.76 2.70 -15.21
C LEU A 129 21.39 3.26 -15.64
N MET A 130 20.64 2.54 -16.49
CA MET A 130 19.28 2.91 -16.88
C MET A 130 18.25 1.96 -16.26
N ALA A 131 17.15 2.53 -15.81
CA ALA A 131 15.90 1.82 -15.56
C ALA A 131 15.12 1.60 -16.86
N ASP A 132 14.49 0.44 -16.97
CA ASP A 132 13.55 0.11 -18.03
C ASP A 132 12.16 0.68 -17.70
N LEU A 133 11.71 1.65 -18.50
CA LEU A 133 10.39 2.30 -18.35
C LEU A 133 9.32 1.74 -19.30
N GLY A 134 9.59 0.59 -19.92
CA GLY A 134 8.61 -0.15 -20.70
C GLY A 134 8.92 -0.21 -22.19
N ALA A 135 8.62 -1.39 -22.74
CA ALA A 135 8.56 -1.61 -24.18
C ALA A 135 7.19 -1.20 -24.72
N ASP A 136 7.19 -0.83 -26.00
CA ASP A 136 6.00 -0.41 -26.73
C ASP A 136 5.77 -1.25 -27.99
N ALA A 137 4.52 -1.31 -28.46
CA ALA A 137 4.10 -2.30 -29.43
C ALA A 137 4.45 -1.91 -30.87
N ILE A 138 5.49 -2.51 -31.42
CA ILE A 138 5.92 -2.27 -32.81
C ILE A 138 4.75 -2.20 -33.81
N GLY A 139 4.62 -1.06 -34.49
CA GLY A 139 3.70 -0.87 -35.62
C GLY A 139 2.32 -0.33 -35.24
N ASP A 140 2.14 0.16 -34.03
CA ASP A 140 0.94 0.87 -33.56
C ASP A 140 0.95 2.38 -33.87
N VAL A 141 2.06 2.91 -34.41
CA VAL A 141 2.17 4.29 -34.92
C VAL A 141 0.99 4.71 -35.81
N GLU A 142 0.31 5.78 -35.41
CA GLU A 142 -0.78 6.44 -36.14
C GLU A 142 -0.23 7.41 -37.21
N GLY A 143 0.41 6.83 -38.23
CA GLY A 143 0.90 7.55 -39.41
C GLY A 143 2.38 7.96 -39.34
N GLY A 144 2.98 8.19 -40.52
CA GLY A 144 4.42 8.39 -40.63
C GLY A 144 5.15 7.08 -40.97
N GLY A 145 6.37 6.89 -40.47
CA GLY A 145 7.17 5.69 -40.73
C GLY A 145 7.88 5.19 -39.48
N SER A 146 8.62 4.09 -39.59
CA SER A 146 9.27 3.38 -38.45
C SER A 146 10.15 4.24 -37.54
N HIS A 147 10.53 5.45 -37.96
CA HIS A 147 11.32 6.36 -37.12
C HIS A 147 10.46 7.04 -36.05
N LEU A 148 9.14 7.11 -36.26
CA LEU A 148 8.18 7.71 -35.32
C LEU A 148 7.53 6.66 -34.39
N ASP A 149 7.73 5.39 -34.68
CA ASP A 149 7.24 4.22 -33.94
C ASP A 149 8.23 3.92 -32.81
N ILE A 150 7.93 4.38 -31.60
CA ILE A 150 8.68 4.17 -30.37
C ILE A 150 8.56 2.70 -30.02
N THR A 151 9.65 2.10 -29.57
CA THR A 151 9.64 0.70 -29.14
C THR A 151 10.07 0.54 -27.70
N HIS A 152 10.75 1.53 -27.11
CA HIS A 152 11.22 1.47 -25.73
C HIS A 152 11.55 2.85 -25.17
N CYS A 153 11.31 3.04 -23.87
CA CYS A 153 11.80 4.17 -23.09
C CYS A 153 12.65 3.70 -21.89
N TYR A 154 13.75 4.39 -21.64
CA TYR A 154 14.60 4.18 -20.48
C TYR A 154 14.86 5.49 -19.73
N GLY A 155 15.02 5.42 -18.41
CA GLY A 155 15.29 6.57 -17.53
C GLY A 155 16.55 6.38 -16.69
N SER A 156 17.23 7.48 -16.33
CA SER A 156 18.32 7.50 -15.36
C SER A 156 18.47 8.90 -14.77
N TYR A 157 19.19 9.01 -13.66
CA TYR A 157 19.42 10.27 -12.97
C TYR A 157 20.82 10.34 -12.34
N SER A 158 21.26 11.55 -12.05
CA SER A 158 22.40 11.85 -11.20
C SER A 158 22.03 12.95 -10.20
N ASP A 159 23.01 13.48 -9.48
CA ASP A 159 22.80 14.65 -8.61
C ASP A 159 22.50 15.93 -9.41
N SER A 160 22.83 15.99 -10.70
CA SER A 160 22.76 17.22 -11.49
C SER A 160 21.87 17.11 -12.74
N LYS A 161 21.58 15.90 -13.22
CA LYS A 161 20.92 15.69 -14.51
C LYS A 161 19.90 14.56 -14.51
N LEU A 162 18.95 14.69 -15.42
CA LEU A 162 18.08 13.60 -15.86
C LEU A 162 18.46 13.13 -17.24
N TYR A 163 18.27 11.83 -17.45
CA TYR A 163 18.64 11.16 -18.67
C TYR A 163 17.48 10.28 -19.14
N PHE A 164 17.18 10.34 -20.43
CA PHE A 164 16.24 9.43 -21.07
C PHE A 164 16.82 8.88 -22.35
N ARG A 165 16.42 7.66 -22.70
CA ARG A 165 16.69 7.08 -24.01
C ARG A 165 15.40 6.57 -24.63
N LEU A 166 15.20 6.96 -25.89
CA LEU A 166 14.15 6.44 -26.75
C LEU A 166 14.76 5.49 -27.77
N ASP A 167 14.14 4.34 -27.93
CA ASP A 167 14.39 3.44 -29.06
C ASP A 167 13.19 3.48 -30.01
N ASN A 168 13.45 3.36 -31.32
CA ASN A 168 12.42 3.30 -32.35
C ASN A 168 12.56 2.09 -33.27
N ASN A 169 11.49 1.81 -34.02
CA ASN A 169 11.38 0.65 -34.90
C ASN A 169 12.31 0.74 -36.13
N GLY A 170 12.80 1.94 -36.49
CA GLY A 170 13.91 2.08 -37.42
C GLY A 170 14.00 3.38 -38.20
N GLY A 171 15.13 3.60 -38.86
CA GLY A 171 15.34 4.78 -39.70
C GLY A 171 15.96 5.97 -38.96
N GLY A 172 16.43 5.76 -37.73
CA GLY A 172 17.05 6.79 -36.89
C GLY A 172 16.07 7.88 -36.48
N PHE A 173 16.57 9.09 -36.20
CA PHE A 173 15.76 10.21 -35.71
C PHE A 173 15.85 11.41 -36.67
N PRO A 174 15.35 11.31 -37.92
CA PRO A 174 15.30 12.46 -38.81
C PRO A 174 14.37 13.52 -38.22
N THR A 175 14.74 14.80 -38.27
CA THR A 175 13.88 15.91 -37.79
C THR A 175 13.05 16.56 -38.89
N SER A 176 13.11 16.04 -40.12
CA SER A 176 12.40 16.58 -41.28
C SER A 176 12.02 15.47 -42.27
N GLY A 177 10.78 15.54 -42.75
CA GLY A 177 10.24 14.74 -43.87
C GLY A 177 10.17 15.52 -45.18
N GLY A 178 10.73 16.73 -45.23
CA GLY A 178 10.65 17.64 -46.38
C GLY A 178 10.55 19.11 -45.96
N LEU A 179 10.20 19.99 -46.90
CA LEU A 179 10.26 21.44 -46.70
C LEU A 179 9.31 21.98 -45.62
N PHE A 180 8.19 21.29 -45.38
CA PHE A 180 7.13 21.75 -44.47
C PHE A 180 6.64 20.67 -43.49
N THR A 181 7.40 19.58 -43.38
CA THR A 181 7.08 18.45 -42.49
C THR A 181 8.27 18.22 -41.59
N TYR A 182 8.04 18.33 -40.29
CA TYR A 182 9.05 18.24 -39.25
C TYR A 182 8.67 17.15 -38.27
N TYR A 183 9.67 16.43 -37.78
CA TYR A 183 9.47 15.37 -36.80
C TYR A 183 10.07 15.79 -35.48
N LEU A 184 9.32 15.54 -34.41
CA LEU A 184 9.64 15.88 -33.04
C LEU A 184 9.65 14.58 -32.24
N TYR A 185 10.70 14.38 -31.45
CA TYR A 185 10.86 13.24 -30.56
C TYR A 185 10.98 13.78 -29.15
N SER A 186 10.14 13.31 -28.25
CA SER A 186 10.05 13.91 -26.93
C SER A 186 9.83 12.88 -25.83
N VAL A 187 10.33 13.22 -24.65
CA VAL A 187 9.91 12.62 -23.40
C VAL A 187 9.18 13.70 -22.61
N GLY A 188 7.88 13.50 -22.43
CA GLY A 188 7.05 14.29 -21.52
C GLY A 188 7.28 13.82 -20.09
N MET A 189 7.33 14.77 -19.17
CA MET A 189 7.49 14.55 -17.74
C MET A 189 6.46 15.39 -16.98
N ILE A 190 5.91 14.83 -15.92
CA ILE A 190 5.04 15.55 -14.99
C ILE A 190 5.58 15.40 -13.57
N ASN A 191 5.55 16.52 -12.85
CA ASN A 191 5.70 16.53 -11.41
C ASN A 191 4.34 16.17 -10.78
N PRO A 192 4.16 14.96 -10.21
CA PRO A 192 2.89 14.56 -9.59
C PRO A 192 2.53 15.44 -8.38
N SER A 193 3.49 16.11 -7.75
CA SER A 193 3.25 17.04 -6.63
C SER A 193 2.72 18.40 -7.07
N SER A 194 2.66 18.69 -8.38
CA SER A 194 2.12 19.94 -8.88
C SER A 194 0.60 19.87 -9.05
N THR A 195 -0.09 20.93 -8.62
CA THR A 195 -1.53 21.11 -8.89
C THR A 195 -1.80 21.92 -10.16
N ASP A 196 -0.75 22.45 -10.79
CA ASP A 196 -0.87 23.25 -12.00
C ASP A 196 -0.92 22.36 -13.24
N SER A 197 -1.61 22.83 -14.28
CA SER A 197 -1.77 22.12 -15.55
C SER A 197 -0.54 22.30 -16.44
N VAL A 198 0.61 21.79 -16.00
CA VAL A 198 1.90 21.99 -16.66
C VAL A 198 2.63 20.65 -16.87
N ALA A 199 3.24 20.48 -18.04
CA ALA A 199 4.14 19.37 -18.33
C ALA A 199 5.53 19.87 -18.78
N TYR A 200 6.54 19.04 -18.59
CA TYR A 200 7.92 19.32 -18.97
C TYR A 200 8.33 18.41 -20.11
N ILE A 201 9.07 18.91 -21.08
CA ILE A 201 9.35 18.18 -22.31
C ILE A 201 10.82 18.26 -22.64
N LEU A 202 11.49 17.10 -22.64
CA LEU A 202 12.78 16.95 -23.30
C LEU A 202 12.50 16.76 -24.78
N LEU A 203 12.82 17.75 -25.60
CA LEU A 203 12.54 17.74 -27.03
C LEU A 203 13.83 17.60 -27.83
N TYR A 204 13.85 16.63 -28.75
CA TYR A 204 14.77 16.59 -29.88
C TYR A 204 14.05 17.03 -31.15
N ALA A 205 14.48 18.18 -31.67
CA ALA A 205 13.96 18.78 -32.89
C ALA A 205 15.01 19.70 -33.54
N ASN A 206 14.90 19.86 -34.85
CA ASN A 206 15.66 20.86 -35.59
C ASN A 206 14.82 21.36 -36.77
N ASN A 207 14.00 22.38 -36.51
CA ASN A 207 13.14 23.01 -37.50
C ASN A 207 12.91 24.51 -37.17
N PRO A 208 12.30 25.30 -38.07
CA PRO A 208 12.08 26.73 -37.82
C PRO A 208 11.14 27.07 -36.65
N LEU A 209 10.31 26.12 -36.21
CA LEU A 209 9.36 26.32 -35.11
C LEU A 209 9.96 25.90 -33.76
N TYR A 210 10.71 24.80 -33.74
CA TYR A 210 11.23 24.19 -32.53
C TYR A 210 12.68 23.73 -32.69
N SER A 211 13.45 23.98 -31.63
CA SER A 211 14.82 23.52 -31.47
C SER A 211 14.89 22.47 -30.38
N THR A 212 15.97 21.69 -30.37
CA THR A 212 16.27 20.78 -29.26
C THR A 212 16.41 21.57 -27.96
N GLY A 213 15.76 21.13 -26.89
CA GLY A 213 15.75 21.85 -25.62
C GLY A 213 14.79 21.25 -24.59
N LEU A 214 14.86 21.78 -23.37
CA LEU A 214 13.91 21.49 -22.30
C LEU A 214 12.82 22.56 -22.36
N TYR A 215 11.57 22.14 -22.43
CA TYR A 215 10.42 23.02 -22.53
C TYR A 215 9.45 22.80 -21.36
N ILE A 216 8.80 23.88 -20.96
CA ILE A 216 7.58 23.85 -20.15
C ILE A 216 6.39 24.00 -21.10
N MET A 217 5.35 23.20 -20.89
CA MET A 217 4.13 23.14 -21.68
C MET A 217 2.94 23.52 -20.80
N ASP A 218 2.23 24.58 -21.19
CA ASP A 218 0.92 24.87 -20.60
C ASP A 218 -0.09 23.89 -21.20
N MET A 219 -0.68 23.04 -20.37
CA MET A 219 -1.62 22.01 -20.82
C MET A 219 -2.99 22.58 -21.20
N THR A 220 -3.27 23.84 -20.83
CA THR A 220 -4.51 24.55 -21.16
C THR A 220 -4.53 25.01 -22.60
N ASP A 221 -3.44 25.63 -23.06
CA ASP A 221 -3.37 26.26 -24.39
C ASP A 221 -2.33 25.63 -25.31
N SER A 222 -1.58 24.66 -24.81
CA SER A 222 -0.54 23.92 -25.53
C SER A 222 0.71 24.72 -25.89
N SER A 223 0.91 25.89 -25.29
CA SER A 223 2.08 26.71 -25.55
C SER A 223 3.35 26.06 -24.98
N LEU A 224 4.46 26.23 -25.70
CA LEU A 224 5.77 25.70 -25.32
C LEU A 224 6.74 26.85 -25.07
N THR A 225 7.33 26.87 -23.87
CA THR A 225 8.36 27.84 -23.49
C THR A 225 9.66 27.09 -23.20
N ASN A 226 10.76 27.48 -23.85
CA ASN A 226 12.05 26.85 -23.61
C ASN A 226 12.61 27.35 -22.27
N ILE A 227 13.02 26.43 -21.40
CA ILE A 227 13.55 26.71 -20.06
C ILE A 227 14.99 26.21 -19.87
N GLY A 228 15.53 25.44 -20.80
CA GLY A 228 16.87 24.86 -20.65
C GLY A 228 17.40 24.16 -21.89
N SER A 229 18.69 23.83 -21.85
CA SER A 229 19.35 23.09 -22.92
C SER A 229 19.22 21.59 -22.73
N VAL A 230 19.06 20.85 -23.84
CA VAL A 230 19.14 19.37 -23.85
C VAL A 230 20.38 18.94 -24.62
N THR A 231 21.15 18.02 -24.05
CA THR A 231 22.24 17.32 -24.75
C THR A 231 21.67 16.05 -25.37
N THR A 232 22.08 15.73 -26.61
CA THR A 232 21.58 14.56 -27.33
C THR A 232 22.70 13.71 -27.90
N ASN A 233 22.47 12.40 -28.02
CA ASN A 233 23.31 11.45 -28.72
C ASN A 233 22.43 10.47 -29.49
N ILE A 234 22.74 10.23 -30.77
CA ILE A 234 22.03 9.25 -31.60
C ILE A 234 23.02 8.13 -31.97
N SER A 235 22.62 6.89 -31.70
CA SER A 235 23.35 5.70 -32.10
C SER A 235 22.37 4.70 -32.72
N GLY A 236 22.38 4.63 -34.06
CA GLY A 236 21.41 3.81 -34.80
C GLY A 236 19.98 4.28 -34.56
N ASN A 237 19.17 3.41 -33.94
CA ASN A 237 17.77 3.65 -33.61
C ASN A 237 17.57 4.04 -32.13
N SER A 238 18.63 4.45 -31.44
CA SER A 238 18.58 4.95 -30.07
C SER A 238 18.91 6.44 -29.99
N LEU A 239 18.06 7.22 -29.31
CA LEU A 239 18.23 8.63 -29.02
C LEU A 239 18.36 8.80 -27.51
N SER A 240 19.55 9.15 -27.03
CA SER A 240 19.77 9.56 -25.65
C SER A 240 19.63 11.07 -25.52
N MET A 241 18.93 11.53 -24.48
CA MET A 241 18.69 12.93 -24.15
C MET A 241 19.02 13.18 -22.68
N SER A 242 19.54 14.37 -22.35
CA SER A 242 19.74 14.78 -20.96
C SER A 242 19.48 16.27 -20.74
N CYS A 243 18.88 16.62 -19.61
CA CYS A 243 18.72 18.01 -19.14
C CYS A 243 19.29 18.19 -17.72
N ASN A 244 19.50 19.45 -17.31
CA ASN A 244 19.90 19.74 -15.93
C ASN A 244 18.68 19.74 -15.01
N ILE A 245 18.80 19.13 -13.84
CA ILE A 245 17.77 19.19 -12.80
C ILE A 245 17.55 20.63 -12.34
N ALA A 246 18.61 21.44 -12.30
CA ALA A 246 18.52 22.86 -11.91
C ALA A 246 17.60 23.71 -12.82
N ASP A 247 17.43 23.32 -14.09
CA ASP A 247 16.51 24.04 -15.00
C ASP A 247 15.03 23.72 -14.64
N LEU A 248 14.77 22.51 -14.11
CA LEU A 248 13.47 22.11 -13.56
C LEU A 248 13.22 22.77 -12.20
N THR A 249 14.18 22.68 -11.28
CA THR A 249 14.02 23.21 -9.92
C THR A 249 14.00 24.73 -9.79
N ALA A 250 14.29 25.42 -10.89
CA ALA A 250 14.06 26.86 -11.02
C ALA A 250 12.59 27.20 -11.30
N GLN A 251 11.74 26.24 -11.67
CA GLN A 251 10.32 26.48 -11.95
C GLN A 251 9.47 26.39 -10.68
N PRO A 252 8.47 27.29 -10.49
CA PRO A 252 7.57 27.24 -9.34
C PRO A 252 6.84 25.90 -9.16
N GLU A 253 6.52 25.24 -10.27
CA GLU A 253 5.73 24.00 -10.30
C GLU A 253 6.58 22.75 -10.03
N TRP A 254 7.90 22.91 -9.86
CA TRP A 254 8.82 21.82 -9.55
C TRP A 254 9.93 22.30 -8.61
N PRO A 255 9.64 22.68 -7.36
CA PRO A 255 10.58 23.41 -6.52
C PRO A 255 11.79 22.59 -6.04
N GLU A 256 11.72 21.25 -6.09
CA GLU A 256 12.74 20.37 -5.52
C GLU A 256 12.97 19.09 -6.33
N TRP A 257 14.09 18.42 -6.04
CA TRP A 257 14.45 17.15 -6.67
C TRP A 257 14.96 16.13 -5.64
N PRO A 258 14.46 14.88 -5.67
CA PRO A 258 13.26 14.43 -6.39
C PRO A 258 12.02 15.26 -5.98
N PRO A 259 10.90 15.21 -6.75
CA PRO A 259 9.66 15.80 -6.28
C PRO A 259 9.21 15.25 -4.92
N GLU A 260 8.37 15.98 -4.19
CA GLU A 260 7.83 15.57 -2.88
C GLU A 260 7.20 14.17 -2.90
N ALA A 261 6.47 13.83 -3.98
CA ALA A 261 5.87 12.50 -4.14
C ALA A 261 6.91 11.37 -4.34
N GLY A 262 8.19 11.71 -4.56
CA GLY A 262 9.29 10.77 -4.73
C GLY A 262 9.43 10.17 -6.14
N PHE A 263 8.58 10.56 -7.11
CA PHE A 263 8.61 10.02 -8.47
C PHE A 263 8.25 11.05 -9.54
N VAL A 264 8.51 10.70 -10.80
CA VAL A 264 8.18 11.49 -12.00
C VAL A 264 7.31 10.66 -12.93
N GLY A 265 6.18 11.21 -13.38
CA GLY A 265 5.42 10.62 -14.47
C GLY A 265 6.11 10.89 -15.80
N VAL A 266 6.27 9.87 -16.65
CA VAL A 266 7.05 9.92 -17.89
C VAL A 266 6.24 9.33 -19.04
N ALA A 267 6.25 9.97 -20.20
CA ALA A 267 5.68 9.40 -21.43
C ALA A 267 6.53 9.76 -22.66
N PRO A 268 6.99 8.77 -23.46
CA PRO A 268 7.65 9.01 -24.72
C PRO A 268 6.61 9.32 -25.82
N VAL A 269 6.85 10.38 -26.60
CA VAL A 269 5.90 10.83 -27.64
C VAL A 269 6.65 11.22 -28.91
N THR A 270 6.16 10.78 -30.07
CA THR A 270 6.59 11.34 -31.36
C THR A 270 5.49 12.13 -32.03
N THR A 271 5.87 13.17 -32.75
CA THR A 271 4.93 14.13 -33.32
C THR A 271 5.41 14.61 -34.69
N THR A 272 4.46 14.78 -35.60
CA THR A 272 4.67 15.41 -36.90
C THR A 272 4.12 16.84 -36.83
N ALA A 273 4.96 17.82 -37.13
CA ALA A 273 4.58 19.22 -37.22
C ALA A 273 4.69 19.74 -38.65
N THR A 274 3.77 20.63 -39.00
CA THR A 274 3.81 21.51 -40.17
C THR A 274 3.85 22.96 -39.69
N ILE A 275 3.82 23.93 -40.61
CA ILE A 275 3.80 25.35 -40.23
C ILE A 275 2.53 25.71 -39.43
N THR A 276 1.41 25.06 -39.71
CA THR A 276 0.10 25.42 -39.13
C THR A 276 -0.44 24.40 -38.14
N ASP A 277 0.01 23.15 -38.24
CA ASP A 277 -0.60 22.02 -37.58
C ASP A 277 0.45 21.08 -36.98
N MET A 278 0.04 20.34 -35.96
CA MET A 278 0.86 19.36 -35.28
C MET A 278 -0.02 18.14 -34.97
N SER A 279 0.47 16.92 -35.20
CA SER A 279 -0.23 15.65 -34.95
C SER A 279 0.70 14.66 -34.24
N THR A 280 0.25 14.07 -33.14
CA THR A 280 0.90 12.92 -32.51
C THR A 280 0.89 11.77 -33.49
N ASN A 281 2.04 11.10 -33.66
CA ASN A 281 2.09 9.87 -34.43
C ASN A 281 2.09 8.68 -33.51
N ASP A 282 2.78 8.80 -32.37
CA ASP A 282 2.94 7.69 -31.46
C ASP A 282 3.14 8.14 -30.03
N VAL A 283 2.70 7.29 -29.10
CA VAL A 283 2.90 7.44 -27.67
C VAL A 283 3.26 6.09 -27.11
N GLY A 284 4.52 5.95 -26.71
CA GLY A 284 4.96 4.71 -26.10
C GLY A 284 4.45 4.56 -24.67
N LYS A 285 4.60 3.35 -24.12
CA LYS A 285 4.22 3.02 -22.74
C LYS A 285 4.68 4.09 -21.72
N SER A 286 3.75 4.49 -20.86
CA SER A 286 3.98 5.45 -19.77
C SER A 286 4.73 4.81 -18.61
N GLY A 287 5.53 5.62 -17.89
CA GLY A 287 6.30 5.17 -16.74
C GLY A 287 6.16 6.07 -15.52
N LEU A 288 6.21 5.49 -14.32
CA LEU A 288 6.50 6.19 -13.07
C LEU A 288 7.97 5.92 -12.72
N PHE A 289 8.79 6.95 -12.89
CA PHE A 289 10.23 6.89 -12.66
C PHE A 289 10.56 7.32 -11.23
N ILE A 290 11.11 6.41 -10.44
CA ILE A 290 11.51 6.63 -9.05
C ILE A 290 13.06 6.71 -9.01
N PRO A 291 13.67 7.88 -8.74
CA PRO A 291 15.13 8.04 -8.73
C PRO A 291 15.75 7.51 -7.43
N SER A 292 15.66 6.19 -7.23
CA SER A 292 16.20 5.48 -6.06
C SER A 292 16.67 4.07 -6.43
N SER A 293 17.71 3.60 -5.76
CA SER A 293 18.21 2.22 -5.78
C SER A 293 18.95 1.94 -4.48
N TYR A 294 19.12 0.67 -4.13
CA TYR A 294 19.66 0.27 -2.84
C TYR A 294 20.95 -0.53 -3.00
N LEU A 295 21.82 -0.42 -1.99
CA LEU A 295 23.02 -1.24 -1.84
C LEU A 295 22.89 -2.08 -0.58
N LEU A 296 23.23 -3.36 -0.68
CA LEU A 296 23.26 -4.30 0.43
C LEU A 296 24.69 -4.85 0.59
N ASP A 297 25.28 -4.59 1.76
CA ASP A 297 26.65 -5.02 2.11
C ASP A 297 26.62 -6.35 2.88
N PHE A 298 27.04 -7.43 2.22
CA PHE A 298 27.16 -8.78 2.79
C PHE A 298 28.34 -8.94 3.75
N ALA A 299 29.24 -7.96 3.82
CA ALA A 299 30.29 -7.88 4.83
C ALA A 299 29.89 -6.97 6.01
N GLY A 300 28.71 -6.35 5.94
CA GLY A 300 28.14 -5.53 6.99
C GLY A 300 27.93 -6.29 8.30
N ALA A 301 27.93 -5.57 9.41
CA ALA A 301 27.49 -6.13 10.68
C ALA A 301 25.96 -6.28 10.66
N ASN A 302 25.47 -7.32 11.32
CA ASN A 302 24.06 -7.50 11.60
C ASN A 302 23.83 -7.36 13.11
N THR A 303 22.97 -6.43 13.52
CA THR A 303 22.60 -6.25 14.91
C THR A 303 21.37 -7.09 15.22
N ILE A 304 21.42 -7.89 16.30
CA ILE A 304 20.28 -8.71 16.72
C ILE A 304 19.05 -7.80 16.91
N PRO A 305 17.90 -8.11 16.27
CA PRO A 305 16.69 -7.30 16.40
C PRO A 305 16.12 -7.36 17.81
N VAL A 306 15.27 -6.39 18.15
CA VAL A 306 14.68 -6.24 19.49
C VAL A 306 13.17 -6.30 19.42
N LEU A 307 12.57 -7.01 20.38
CA LEU A 307 11.12 -7.05 20.58
C LEU A 307 10.75 -6.24 21.82
N THR A 308 9.84 -5.28 21.68
CA THR A 308 9.32 -4.43 22.78
C THR A 308 7.81 -4.29 22.73
N ASP A 309 7.25 -3.66 23.76
CA ASP A 309 5.85 -3.21 23.80
C ASP A 309 4.84 -4.34 23.55
N GLN A 310 5.16 -5.54 24.05
CA GLN A 310 4.24 -6.68 24.04
C GLN A 310 2.92 -6.30 24.69
N ASN A 311 1.83 -6.50 23.95
CA ASN A 311 0.47 -6.29 24.41
C ASN A 311 -0.41 -7.48 24.02
N VAL A 312 -1.10 -8.07 24.99
CA VAL A 312 -2.09 -9.14 24.77
C VAL A 312 -3.36 -8.75 25.49
N SER A 313 -4.44 -8.65 24.73
CA SER A 313 -5.76 -8.30 25.21
C SER A 313 -6.78 -9.30 24.69
N TYR A 314 -7.91 -9.43 25.38
CA TYR A 314 -9.02 -10.26 24.94
C TYR A 314 -10.35 -9.62 25.30
N ASP A 315 -11.40 -10.00 24.58
CA ASP A 315 -12.78 -9.67 24.93
C ASP A 315 -13.54 -10.87 25.50
N ASN A 316 -14.73 -10.60 26.03
CA ASN A 316 -15.59 -11.60 26.66
C ASN A 316 -16.13 -12.66 25.66
N THR A 317 -15.91 -12.47 24.36
CA THR A 317 -16.29 -13.44 23.31
C THR A 317 -15.14 -14.38 22.94
N GLY A 318 -13.96 -14.19 23.54
CA GLY A 318 -12.77 -15.00 23.30
C GLY A 318 -11.93 -14.51 22.14
N LEU A 319 -12.20 -13.31 21.59
CA LEU A 319 -11.31 -12.69 20.60
C LEU A 319 -10.07 -12.17 21.33
N VAL A 320 -8.93 -12.79 21.08
CA VAL A 320 -7.62 -12.38 21.57
C VAL A 320 -6.95 -11.54 20.51
N THR A 321 -6.48 -10.35 20.89
CA THR A 321 -5.67 -9.47 20.04
C THR A 321 -4.30 -9.31 20.66
N THR A 322 -3.28 -9.57 19.85
CA THR A 322 -1.87 -9.50 20.26
C THR A 322 -1.12 -8.49 19.41
N GLU A 323 -0.23 -7.75 20.04
CA GLU A 323 0.62 -6.76 19.40
C GLU A 323 2.04 -6.85 19.95
N ILE A 324 3.03 -6.60 19.10
CA ILE A 324 4.43 -6.49 19.50
C ILE A 324 5.20 -5.58 18.54
N THR A 325 6.14 -4.80 19.06
CA THR A 325 7.03 -3.95 18.25
C THR A 325 8.31 -4.70 17.93
N TYR A 326 8.65 -4.78 16.64
CA TYR A 326 9.94 -5.28 16.15
C TYR A 326 10.80 -4.10 15.70
N THR A 327 12.04 -4.05 16.19
CA THR A 327 13.02 -3.02 15.81
C THR A 327 14.34 -3.65 15.37
N ASP A 328 14.89 -3.19 14.26
CA ASP A 328 16.14 -3.63 13.67
C ASP A 328 17.01 -2.42 13.29
N ALA A 329 18.26 -2.39 13.76
CA ALA A 329 19.11 -1.20 13.65
C ALA A 329 19.60 -0.92 12.22
N GLU A 330 19.56 -1.92 11.34
CA GLU A 330 19.92 -1.78 9.93
C GLU A 330 18.68 -1.75 9.03
N ASN A 331 17.49 -1.59 9.62
CA ASN A 331 16.19 -1.62 8.95
C ASN A 331 15.93 -2.95 8.21
N ASN A 332 16.45 -4.07 8.72
CA ASN A 332 16.20 -5.38 8.12
C ASN A 332 14.77 -5.85 8.37
N LEU A 333 14.15 -6.42 7.34
CA LEU A 333 12.78 -6.92 7.43
C LEU A 333 12.65 -8.17 8.29
N ALA A 334 11.53 -8.26 9.02
CA ALA A 334 11.13 -9.45 9.77
C ALA A 334 10.65 -10.58 8.84
N VAL A 335 11.58 -11.47 8.46
CA VAL A 335 11.34 -12.65 7.62
C VAL A 335 10.39 -13.62 8.33
N LEU A 336 10.66 -13.88 9.61
CA LEU A 336 9.74 -14.58 10.51
C LEU A 336 9.10 -13.56 11.45
N ARG A 337 7.78 -13.69 11.66
CA ARG A 337 6.96 -12.77 12.46
C ARG A 337 5.76 -13.53 13.00
N SER A 338 5.94 -14.19 14.14
CA SER A 338 4.96 -15.18 14.61
C SER A 338 4.61 -15.02 16.08
N LEU A 339 3.33 -15.20 16.35
CA LEU A 339 2.80 -15.50 17.67
C LEU A 339 2.69 -17.02 17.79
N HIS A 340 3.34 -17.59 18.79
CA HIS A 340 3.08 -18.97 19.22
C HIS A 340 2.08 -18.92 20.36
N PHE A 341 0.86 -19.42 20.13
CA PHE A 341 -0.21 -19.49 21.12
C PHE A 341 -0.56 -20.96 21.34
N GLU A 342 -0.29 -21.46 22.53
CA GLU A 342 -0.24 -22.89 22.86
C GLU A 342 0.74 -23.68 21.96
N SER A 343 0.18 -24.48 21.04
CA SER A 343 0.94 -25.29 20.07
C SER A 343 0.72 -24.83 18.63
N ILE A 344 0.02 -23.71 18.45
CA ILE A 344 -0.35 -23.16 17.15
C ILE A 344 0.48 -21.90 16.91
N GLN A 345 1.03 -21.81 15.71
CA GLN A 345 1.73 -20.63 15.23
C GLN A 345 0.78 -19.79 14.37
N TYR A 346 0.74 -18.48 14.66
CA TYR A 346 -0.02 -17.49 13.92
C TYR A 346 0.94 -16.48 13.31
N ASP A 347 0.78 -16.20 12.03
CA ASP A 347 1.50 -15.12 11.38
C ASP A 347 1.01 -13.77 11.91
N MET A 348 1.96 -12.87 12.12
CA MET A 348 1.69 -11.49 12.50
C MET A 348 1.92 -10.56 11.32
N LEU A 349 1.11 -9.51 11.23
CA LEU A 349 1.09 -8.58 10.11
C LEU A 349 1.35 -7.16 10.63
N ALA A 350 2.02 -6.34 9.83
CA ALA A 350 2.26 -4.93 10.15
C ALA A 350 1.77 -4.04 8.99
N CYS A 351 1.17 -2.90 9.33
CA CYS A 351 0.69 -1.93 8.34
C CYS A 351 1.82 -0.99 7.90
N GLU A 352 2.64 -0.53 8.84
CA GLU A 352 3.84 0.29 8.61
C GLU A 352 5.09 -0.54 8.91
N LYS A 353 6.13 -0.43 8.09
CA LYS A 353 7.33 -1.29 8.12
C LYS A 353 8.62 -0.51 8.23
N ASP A 354 8.62 0.51 9.09
CA ASP A 354 9.84 1.20 9.52
C ASP A 354 10.52 0.36 10.62
N TYR A 355 11.39 -0.56 10.23
CA TYR A 355 12.06 -1.45 11.15
C TYR A 355 13.12 -0.73 11.99
N GLU A 356 13.71 0.35 11.49
CA GLU A 356 14.67 1.17 12.24
C GLU A 356 14.01 1.87 13.44
N ASN A 357 12.80 2.41 13.25
CA ASN A 357 12.08 3.12 14.31
C ASN A 357 11.05 2.26 15.07
N GLY A 358 10.83 1.02 14.62
CA GLY A 358 9.94 0.05 15.26
C GLY A 358 8.64 -0.16 14.47
N ALA A 359 8.48 -1.38 13.94
CA ALA A 359 7.27 -1.80 13.24
C ALA A 359 6.34 -2.56 14.21
N LEU A 360 5.09 -2.10 14.33
CA LEU A 360 4.07 -2.76 15.14
C LEU A 360 3.43 -3.90 14.37
N PHE A 361 3.63 -5.12 14.86
CA PHE A 361 3.00 -6.32 14.33
C PHE A 361 1.79 -6.70 15.19
N SER A 362 0.70 -7.11 14.55
CA SER A 362 -0.48 -7.61 15.24
C SER A 362 -1.05 -8.88 14.60
N THR A 363 -1.78 -9.63 15.41
CA THR A 363 -2.62 -10.74 14.95
C THR A 363 -3.75 -10.96 15.95
N SER A 364 -4.86 -11.54 15.47
CA SER A 364 -6.01 -11.88 16.30
C SER A 364 -6.42 -13.33 16.08
N LEU A 365 -6.84 -13.98 17.15
CA LEU A 365 -7.32 -15.36 17.15
C LEU A 365 -8.50 -15.50 18.13
N THR A 366 -9.28 -16.56 18.00
CA THR A 366 -10.43 -16.82 18.86
C THR A 366 -10.19 -18.06 19.71
N VAL A 367 -10.47 -17.97 21.00
CA VAL A 367 -10.53 -19.11 21.92
C VAL A 367 -11.98 -19.42 22.32
N THR A 368 -12.23 -20.67 22.72
CA THR A 368 -13.60 -21.16 22.99
C THR A 368 -13.77 -21.81 24.36
N GLU A 369 -12.70 -21.86 25.16
CA GLU A 369 -12.72 -22.46 26.48
C GLU A 369 -12.06 -21.53 27.49
N ASP A 370 -12.57 -21.54 28.72
CA ASP A 370 -11.96 -20.85 29.85
C ASP A 370 -10.72 -21.64 30.29
N ASP A 371 -9.53 -21.11 30.01
CA ASP A 371 -8.29 -21.75 30.41
C ASP A 371 -7.12 -20.75 30.50
N TRP A 372 -6.02 -21.24 31.06
CA TRP A 372 -4.70 -20.62 30.93
C TRP A 372 -4.09 -20.96 29.58
N TYR A 373 -3.87 -19.94 28.77
CA TYR A 373 -3.17 -20.05 27.50
C TYR A 373 -1.75 -19.51 27.63
N ARG A 374 -0.78 -20.26 27.11
CA ARG A 374 0.63 -19.89 27.03
C ARG A 374 0.95 -19.31 25.68
N TYR A 375 1.79 -18.29 25.66
CA TYR A 375 2.18 -17.66 24.42
C TYR A 375 3.59 -17.08 24.48
N TYR A 376 4.19 -16.91 23.31
CA TYR A 376 5.41 -16.13 23.10
C TYR A 376 5.48 -15.64 21.66
N PHE A 377 6.30 -14.63 21.41
CA PHE A 377 6.54 -14.08 20.08
C PHE A 377 7.90 -14.54 19.58
N GLU A 378 8.00 -14.82 18.28
CA GLU A 378 9.24 -15.23 17.62
C GLU A 378 9.38 -14.52 16.28
N PHE A 379 10.51 -13.82 16.12
CA PHE A 379 10.82 -12.98 14.97
C PHE A 379 12.25 -13.26 14.49
N SER A 380 12.49 -13.06 13.19
CA SER A 380 13.83 -13.18 12.60
C SER A 380 14.04 -12.18 11.48
N ASP A 381 15.23 -11.57 11.45
CA ASP A 381 15.72 -10.73 10.35
C ASP A 381 16.29 -11.54 9.16
N GLY A 382 16.20 -12.88 9.21
CA GLY A 382 16.78 -13.81 8.24
C GLY A 382 18.14 -14.42 8.65
N VAL A 383 18.83 -13.85 9.64
CA VAL A 383 20.11 -14.33 10.19
C VAL A 383 19.98 -14.65 11.68
N GLU A 384 19.48 -13.70 12.47
CA GLU A 384 19.24 -13.81 13.90
C GLU A 384 17.76 -14.06 14.17
N THR A 385 17.46 -14.83 15.21
CA THR A 385 16.10 -15.11 15.65
C THR A 385 15.98 -14.72 17.12
N VAL A 386 14.95 -13.95 17.44
CA VAL A 386 14.65 -13.48 18.79
C VAL A 386 13.27 -13.91 19.20
N SER A 387 13.12 -14.19 20.49
CA SER A 387 11.84 -14.56 21.07
C SER A 387 11.64 -13.89 22.41
N THR A 388 10.38 -13.59 22.74
CA THR A 388 10.04 -13.21 24.11
C THR A 388 10.10 -14.42 25.03
N LEU A 389 10.09 -14.18 26.35
CA LEU A 389 9.87 -15.26 27.30
C LEU A 389 8.44 -15.79 27.17
N VAL A 390 8.27 -17.10 27.39
CA VAL A 390 6.94 -17.70 27.46
C VAL A 390 6.17 -17.06 28.61
N ASP A 391 5.01 -16.52 28.29
CA ASP A 391 4.07 -15.94 29.23
C ASP A 391 2.74 -16.70 29.18
N SER A 392 1.79 -16.34 30.05
CA SER A 392 0.48 -16.96 30.10
C SER A 392 -0.63 -15.97 30.43
N ILE A 393 -1.78 -16.15 29.81
CA ILE A 393 -2.99 -15.37 30.05
C ILE A 393 -4.15 -16.30 30.39
N TYR A 394 -4.92 -15.95 31.42
CA TYR A 394 -6.19 -16.61 31.69
C TYR A 394 -7.28 -15.86 30.96
N ILE A 395 -8.06 -16.59 30.15
CA ILE A 395 -9.18 -16.04 29.41
C ILE A 395 -10.45 -16.60 30.03
N GLU A 396 -11.29 -15.69 30.52
CA GLU A 396 -12.63 -15.99 31.02
C GLU A 396 -13.62 -15.56 29.93
N LEU A 397 -14.27 -16.52 29.31
CA LEU A 397 -15.33 -16.28 28.36
C LEU A 397 -16.60 -16.02 29.16
N VAL A 398 -17.24 -14.89 28.88
CA VAL A 398 -18.61 -14.73 29.35
C VAL A 398 -19.46 -15.44 28.30
N PRO A 399 -20.17 -16.53 28.69
CA PRO A 399 -21.07 -17.19 27.76
C PRO A 399 -22.01 -16.11 27.19
N PRO A 400 -22.27 -16.10 25.88
CA PRO A 400 -23.16 -15.10 25.29
C PRO A 400 -24.50 -15.18 26.02
N THR A 401 -24.79 -14.17 26.84
CA THR A 401 -26.08 -14.07 27.50
C THR A 401 -27.09 -13.70 26.43
N CYS A 402 -28.30 -14.24 26.55
CA CYS A 402 -29.36 -13.89 25.61
C CYS A 402 -30.01 -12.52 25.94
N CYS A 403 -29.44 -11.76 26.88
CA CYS A 403 -29.96 -10.49 27.37
C CYS A 403 -29.65 -9.33 26.43
N ILE A 404 -30.67 -8.55 26.10
CA ILE A 404 -30.57 -7.39 25.20
C ILE A 404 -30.40 -6.11 26.04
N PRO A 405 -29.40 -5.24 25.72
CA PRO A 405 -29.26 -3.95 26.40
C PRO A 405 -30.52 -3.09 26.31
N PRO A 406 -30.83 -2.27 27.33
CA PRO A 406 -29.94 -1.83 28.40
C PRO A 406 -30.07 -2.56 29.75
N SER A 407 -31.04 -3.46 29.95
CA SER A 407 -31.24 -4.12 31.25
C SER A 407 -31.80 -5.53 31.10
N VAL A 408 -31.75 -6.30 32.18
CA VAL A 408 -32.59 -7.51 32.31
C VAL A 408 -34.07 -7.14 32.34
N GLY A 409 -34.95 -8.14 32.21
CA GLY A 409 -36.40 -7.99 32.29
C GLY A 409 -37.15 -7.74 30.98
N ASP A 410 -36.46 -7.69 29.83
CA ASP A 410 -37.05 -7.61 28.48
C ASP A 410 -37.32 -9.02 27.91
N LEU A 411 -38.21 -9.78 28.55
CA LEU A 411 -38.48 -11.19 28.23
C LEU A 411 -39.03 -11.38 26.80
N ASP A 412 -39.67 -10.37 26.23
CA ASP A 412 -40.21 -10.42 24.86
C ASP A 412 -39.25 -9.89 23.78
N GLN A 413 -38.06 -9.45 24.19
CA GLN A 413 -36.98 -8.96 23.33
C GLN A 413 -37.39 -7.78 22.44
N SER A 414 -38.30 -6.94 22.94
CA SER A 414 -38.78 -5.77 22.20
C SER A 414 -37.75 -4.63 22.18
N GLY A 415 -36.80 -4.63 23.11
CA GLY A 415 -35.78 -3.60 23.29
C GLY A 415 -36.38 -2.28 23.78
N GLY A 416 -35.55 -1.24 23.87
CA GLY A 416 -36.02 0.11 24.19
C GLY A 416 -35.02 0.93 24.98
N ASP A 417 -35.41 2.15 25.31
CA ASP A 417 -34.67 2.98 26.26
C ASP A 417 -34.80 2.42 27.69
N LEU A 418 -33.81 2.68 28.54
CA LEU A 418 -33.80 2.22 29.93
C LEU A 418 -35.09 2.61 30.67
N GLY A 419 -35.75 1.61 31.27
CA GLY A 419 -37.03 1.79 31.97
C GLY A 419 -38.27 1.70 31.08
N PHE A 420 -38.08 1.53 29.77
CA PHE A 420 -39.15 1.27 28.80
C PHE A 420 -38.93 -0.02 27.99
N ASN A 421 -37.75 -0.63 28.11
CA ASN A 421 -37.42 -1.92 27.51
C ASN A 421 -38.05 -3.12 28.24
N TYR A 422 -38.69 -2.90 29.38
CA TYR A 422 -39.51 -3.90 30.06
C TYR A 422 -40.88 -3.30 30.38
N ASP A 423 -41.95 -4.05 30.08
CA ASP A 423 -43.33 -3.59 30.17
C ASP A 423 -44.31 -4.69 30.63
N GLY A 424 -45.61 -4.48 30.35
CA GLY A 424 -46.65 -5.43 30.72
C GLY A 424 -46.61 -6.76 29.96
N ALA A 425 -46.00 -6.81 28.76
CA ALA A 425 -45.78 -8.01 27.99
C ALA A 425 -44.77 -8.93 28.70
N ASP A 426 -43.64 -8.37 29.15
CA ASP A 426 -42.61 -9.08 29.91
C ASP A 426 -43.15 -9.63 31.21
N LEU A 427 -43.93 -8.82 31.93
CA LEU A 427 -44.62 -9.27 33.13
C LEU A 427 -45.58 -10.44 32.84
N SER A 428 -46.28 -10.38 31.72
CA SER A 428 -47.21 -11.45 31.32
C SER A 428 -46.47 -12.75 31.02
N MET A 429 -45.31 -12.65 30.36
CA MET A 429 -44.43 -13.78 30.10
C MET A 429 -43.84 -14.36 31.39
N MET A 430 -43.36 -13.52 32.31
CA MET A 430 -42.87 -13.91 33.63
C MET A 430 -43.94 -14.68 34.43
N ILE A 431 -45.17 -14.16 34.48
CA ILE A 431 -46.30 -14.83 35.15
C ILE A 431 -46.66 -16.15 34.45
N ASN A 432 -46.57 -16.19 33.12
CA ASN A 432 -46.85 -17.41 32.36
C ASN A 432 -45.86 -18.52 32.70
N GLY A 433 -44.56 -18.20 32.68
CA GLY A 433 -43.48 -19.12 33.05
C GLY A 433 -43.51 -19.57 34.51
N LEU A 434 -43.89 -18.69 35.45
CA LEU A 434 -43.92 -19.04 36.87
C LEU A 434 -45.18 -19.80 37.31
N PHE A 435 -46.36 -19.44 36.77
CA PHE A 435 -47.64 -19.85 37.38
C PHE A 435 -48.67 -20.46 36.43
N ILE A 436 -48.63 -20.14 35.13
CA ILE A 436 -49.68 -20.57 34.20
C ILE A 436 -49.28 -21.87 33.49
N ASP A 437 -48.11 -21.89 32.87
CA ASP A 437 -47.53 -23.06 32.23
C ASP A 437 -46.05 -23.18 32.61
N PRO A 438 -45.71 -23.62 33.83
CA PRO A 438 -44.30 -23.75 34.23
C PRO A 438 -43.50 -24.79 33.45
N THR A 439 -44.18 -25.60 32.62
CA THR A 439 -43.51 -26.62 31.80
C THR A 439 -43.05 -26.06 30.46
N ASN A 440 -43.84 -25.19 29.82
CA ASN A 440 -43.51 -24.65 28.48
C ASN A 440 -43.52 -23.12 28.41
N GLY A 441 -43.83 -22.44 29.51
CA GLY A 441 -44.01 -21.00 29.56
C GLY A 441 -42.71 -20.20 29.42
N TRP A 442 -41.56 -20.88 29.48
CA TRP A 442 -40.22 -20.36 29.23
C TRP A 442 -39.71 -20.67 27.82
N ASP A 443 -40.47 -21.39 26.99
CA ASP A 443 -40.02 -21.79 25.66
C ASP A 443 -39.79 -20.55 24.78
N GLY A 444 -38.53 -20.34 24.38
CA GLY A 444 -38.11 -19.19 23.57
C GLY A 444 -37.89 -17.90 24.35
N ILE A 445 -37.96 -17.93 25.68
CA ILE A 445 -37.61 -16.80 26.56
C ILE A 445 -36.15 -16.93 26.97
N CYS A 446 -35.44 -15.80 26.98
CA CYS A 446 -34.10 -15.73 27.55
C CYS A 446 -34.15 -15.84 29.08
N LEU A 447 -33.62 -16.92 29.65
CA LEU A 447 -33.59 -17.07 31.11
C LEU A 447 -32.62 -16.09 31.79
N ASP A 448 -31.59 -15.58 31.09
CA ASP A 448 -30.74 -14.49 31.61
C ASP A 448 -31.49 -13.16 31.76
N GLU A 449 -32.58 -12.95 31.00
CA GLU A 449 -33.44 -11.77 31.18
C GLU A 449 -34.48 -11.99 32.28
N ALA A 450 -34.85 -13.25 32.51
CA ALA A 450 -35.85 -13.62 33.48
C ALA A 450 -35.30 -13.77 34.92
N ASP A 451 -34.02 -14.16 35.09
CA ASP A 451 -33.30 -14.11 36.37
C ASP A 451 -32.82 -12.66 36.65
N ILE A 452 -33.79 -11.82 37.02
CA ILE A 452 -33.65 -10.38 37.24
C ILE A 452 -32.86 -10.10 38.53
N ASP A 453 -32.94 -10.99 39.52
CA ASP A 453 -32.25 -10.83 40.79
C ASP A 453 -30.81 -11.39 40.78
N PHE A 454 -30.40 -12.05 39.67
CA PHE A 454 -29.08 -12.67 39.46
C PHE A 454 -28.80 -13.75 40.52
N SER A 455 -29.81 -14.55 40.86
CA SER A 455 -29.69 -15.64 41.82
C SER A 455 -28.94 -16.86 41.26
N SER A 456 -28.74 -16.94 39.94
CA SER A 456 -28.04 -18.05 39.29
C SER A 456 -26.83 -17.64 38.45
N GLU A 457 -25.97 -18.62 38.17
CA GLU A 457 -24.81 -18.47 37.28
C GLU A 457 -25.29 -18.42 35.81
N ARG A 458 -24.74 -17.48 35.03
CA ARG A 458 -25.12 -17.29 33.63
C ARG A 458 -24.23 -18.13 32.69
N PRO A 459 -24.78 -18.69 31.59
CA PRO A 459 -26.13 -18.50 31.10
C PRO A 459 -27.10 -19.36 31.93
N VAL A 460 -28.25 -18.79 32.28
CA VAL A 460 -29.27 -19.48 33.06
C VAL A 460 -29.87 -20.59 32.20
N THR A 461 -29.75 -21.82 32.68
CA THR A 461 -30.23 -23.02 31.96
C THR A 461 -31.34 -23.77 32.70
N ASP A 462 -31.50 -23.50 34.00
CA ASP A 462 -32.55 -24.09 34.82
C ASP A 462 -33.66 -23.06 35.05
N PRO A 463 -34.85 -23.19 34.44
CA PRO A 463 -35.95 -22.24 34.64
C PRO A 463 -36.46 -22.21 36.08
N LEU A 464 -36.07 -23.15 36.95
CA LEU A 464 -36.40 -23.14 38.37
C LEU A 464 -35.62 -22.10 39.18
N THR A 465 -34.58 -21.49 38.61
CA THR A 465 -33.88 -20.37 39.24
C THR A 465 -34.64 -19.07 39.13
N VAL A 466 -35.48 -18.93 38.09
CA VAL A 466 -36.42 -17.82 37.97
C VAL A 466 -37.60 -18.07 38.90
N ASP A 467 -37.82 -17.19 39.87
CA ASP A 467 -38.81 -17.40 40.92
C ASP A 467 -39.63 -16.14 41.29
N GLY A 468 -40.29 -16.18 42.45
CA GLY A 468 -41.13 -15.07 42.91
C GLY A 468 -40.33 -13.81 43.27
N ALA A 469 -39.03 -13.92 43.53
CA ALA A 469 -38.13 -12.78 43.77
C ALA A 469 -37.95 -11.96 42.49
N ASP A 470 -37.63 -12.60 41.36
CA ASP A 470 -37.52 -11.96 40.06
C ASP A 470 -38.79 -11.20 39.68
N LEU A 471 -39.94 -11.89 39.81
CA LEU A 471 -41.24 -11.27 39.55
C LEU A 471 -41.50 -10.09 40.49
N SER A 472 -41.08 -10.17 41.75
CA SER A 472 -41.27 -9.07 42.70
C SER A 472 -40.45 -7.85 42.30
N ILE A 473 -39.23 -8.04 41.80
CA ILE A 473 -38.38 -6.95 41.30
C ILE A 473 -38.96 -6.35 40.01
N LEU A 474 -39.43 -7.18 39.07
CA LEU A 474 -40.09 -6.69 37.86
C LEU A 474 -41.35 -5.87 38.17
N ILE A 475 -42.17 -6.33 39.12
CA ILE A 475 -43.36 -5.58 39.59
C ILE A 475 -42.95 -4.28 40.26
N ASP A 476 -41.86 -4.28 41.03
CA ASP A 476 -41.37 -3.09 41.71
C ASP A 476 -40.99 -2.00 40.69
N ALA A 477 -40.17 -2.38 39.70
CA ALA A 477 -39.73 -1.51 38.61
C ALA A 477 -40.88 -1.03 37.71
N LEU A 478 -41.94 -1.81 37.51
CA LEU A 478 -43.07 -1.42 36.67
C LEU A 478 -44.13 -0.57 37.39
N PHE A 479 -44.39 -0.83 38.68
CA PHE A 479 -45.60 -0.32 39.34
C PHE A 479 -45.39 0.30 40.72
N VAL A 480 -44.35 -0.10 41.46
CA VAL A 480 -44.17 0.36 42.85
C VAL A 480 -43.26 1.57 42.89
N ASP A 481 -42.08 1.47 42.27
CA ASP A 481 -41.13 2.56 42.10
C ASP A 481 -40.54 2.54 40.68
N PRO A 482 -41.21 3.18 39.70
CA PRO A 482 -40.71 3.27 38.32
C PRO A 482 -39.39 4.03 38.15
N SER A 483 -38.83 4.60 39.23
CA SER A 483 -37.47 5.15 39.22
C SER A 483 -36.39 4.14 39.61
N HIS A 484 -36.78 2.94 40.01
CA HIS A 484 -35.89 1.81 40.28
C HIS A 484 -35.70 1.01 38.98
N PHE A 485 -34.61 1.27 38.26
CA PHE A 485 -34.33 0.54 37.03
C PHE A 485 -33.76 -0.84 37.30
N LEU A 486 -34.11 -1.80 36.43
CA LEU A 486 -33.51 -3.13 36.44
C LEU A 486 -32.03 -3.06 36.06
N LYS A 487 -31.23 -3.96 36.63
CA LYS A 487 -29.77 -4.04 36.39
C LYS A 487 -29.42 -4.25 34.92
N ASN A 488 -28.20 -3.85 34.55
CA ASN A 488 -27.62 -4.18 33.25
C ASN A 488 -27.56 -5.70 33.05
N CYS A 489 -27.44 -6.15 31.80
CA CYS A 489 -27.27 -7.57 31.47
C CYS A 489 -26.04 -8.24 32.13
N ASP A 490 -25.06 -7.44 32.57
CA ASP A 490 -23.87 -7.89 33.30
C ASP A 490 -24.04 -7.88 34.84
N GLY A 491 -25.21 -7.49 35.35
CA GLY A 491 -25.53 -7.43 36.77
C GLY A 491 -25.14 -6.15 37.49
N THR A 492 -24.57 -5.17 36.78
CA THR A 492 -24.28 -3.85 37.34
C THR A 492 -25.56 -3.01 37.48
N ASP A 493 -25.58 -2.10 38.45
CA ASP A 493 -26.75 -1.25 38.72
C ASP A 493 -26.94 -0.21 37.61
N ASN A 494 -28.19 -0.03 37.17
CA ASN A 494 -28.63 1.03 36.28
C ASN A 494 -29.19 2.19 37.10
N TRP A 495 -28.34 3.01 37.72
CA TRP A 495 -28.76 4.12 38.60
C TRP A 495 -28.74 5.49 37.94
#